data_AF-A0A3D3JYS0-F1
#
_entry.id   AF-A0A3D3JYS0-F1
#
_cell.length_a   1.000
_cell.length_b   1.000
_cell.length_c   1.000
_cell.angle_alpha   90.00
_cell.angle_beta   90.00
_cell.angle_gamma   90.00
#
_symmetry.space_group_name_H-M   'P 1'
#
loop_
_entity.id
_entity.type
_entity.pdbx_description
1 polymer ?
#
loop_
_entity_poly.entity_id
_entity_poly.type
_entity_poly.pdbx_seq_one_letter_code
_entity_poly.pdbx_strand_id
1 'polypeptide(L)'
;AEARLLAAKQLAASDPRVEGFLLDDFSTGSMDAGASPEHMARLQYINTTTWPHLPLYETIYSMTLERDGLADMMRYADLLLVPLWHFPECDTMPARIERCAELTGNKPMLVCLYFYDFGNHRMLERNEMQQQLDIVEPLIREQRVTGLMMCGTCMMDLGWESVDCYQEWVRRVGDDELS
;
A
#
# COMPACT_ATOMS: atom_id res chain seq x y z
N ALA A 1 0.68 12.61 -14.37
CA ALA A 1 -0.39 11.73 -13.83
C ALA A 1 -1.68 11.81 -14.65
N GLU A 2 -2.17 13.01 -15.02
CA GLU A 2 -3.48 13.22 -15.67
C GLU A 2 -3.77 12.33 -16.89
N ALA A 3 -2.88 12.29 -17.88
CA ALA A 3 -3.08 11.47 -19.07
C ALA A 3 -3.19 9.96 -18.74
N ARG A 4 -2.45 9.50 -17.71
CA ARG A 4 -2.50 8.11 -17.24
C ARG A 4 -3.81 7.83 -16.50
N LEU A 5 -4.29 8.76 -15.68
CA LEU A 5 -5.59 8.66 -15.03
C LEU A 5 -6.72 8.59 -16.08
N LEU A 6 -6.70 9.44 -17.11
CA LEU A 6 -7.71 9.40 -18.18
C LEU A 6 -7.68 8.07 -18.93
N ALA A 7 -6.50 7.52 -19.23
CA ALA A 7 -6.35 6.20 -19.83
C ALA A 7 -6.89 5.08 -18.92
N ALA A 8 -6.60 5.12 -17.61
CA ALA A 8 -7.15 4.17 -16.64
C ALA A 8 -8.68 4.25 -16.56
N LYS A 9 -9.24 5.46 -16.60
CA LYS A 9 -10.70 5.68 -16.61
C LYS A 9 -11.35 5.15 -17.89
N GLN A 10 -10.69 5.26 -19.04
CA GLN A 10 -11.15 4.64 -20.29
C GLN A 10 -11.15 3.11 -20.18
N LEU A 11 -10.10 2.53 -19.58
CA LEU A 11 -10.05 1.09 -19.34
C LEU A 11 -11.17 0.65 -18.38
N ALA A 12 -11.36 1.35 -17.26
CA ALA A 12 -12.40 1.07 -16.27
C ALA A 12 -13.83 1.24 -16.82
N ALA A 13 -14.02 2.15 -17.78
CA ALA A 13 -15.30 2.27 -18.49
C ALA A 13 -15.65 1.01 -19.29
N SER A 14 -14.64 0.24 -19.72
CA SER A 14 -14.81 -0.98 -20.51
C SER A 14 -14.68 -2.27 -19.70
N ASP A 15 -14.00 -2.23 -18.55
CA ASP A 15 -13.75 -3.38 -17.69
C ASP A 15 -14.05 -3.02 -16.22
N PRO A 16 -15.16 -3.50 -15.65
CA PRO A 16 -15.56 -3.16 -14.29
C PRO A 16 -14.65 -3.74 -13.21
N ARG A 17 -13.69 -4.62 -13.56
CA ARG A 17 -12.69 -5.16 -12.63
C ARG A 17 -11.57 -4.15 -12.32
N VAL A 18 -11.51 -3.03 -13.04
CA VAL A 18 -10.59 -1.93 -12.74
C VAL A 18 -11.28 -0.98 -11.77
N GLU A 19 -10.95 -1.13 -10.49
CA GLU A 19 -11.67 -0.48 -9.38
C GLU A 19 -10.89 0.65 -8.71
N GLY A 20 -9.70 1.00 -9.20
CA GLY A 20 -8.88 2.06 -8.61
C GLY A 20 -7.72 2.49 -9.50
N PHE A 21 -7.05 3.57 -9.08
CA PHE A 21 -5.87 4.10 -9.76
C PHE A 21 -4.74 4.34 -8.75
N LEU A 22 -3.69 3.54 -8.85
CA LEU A 22 -2.52 3.62 -7.97
C LEU A 22 -1.45 4.55 -8.54
N LEU A 23 -1.03 5.50 -7.72
CA LEU A 23 0.20 6.25 -7.88
C LEU A 23 1.32 5.50 -7.17
N ASP A 24 2.07 4.74 -7.96
CA ASP A 24 3.22 3.98 -7.47
C ASP A 24 4.44 4.88 -7.23
N ASP A 25 5.35 4.43 -6.37
CA ASP A 25 6.45 5.20 -5.78
C ASP A 25 6.09 6.66 -5.44
N PHE A 26 4.95 6.89 -4.79
CA PHE A 26 4.42 8.25 -4.66
C PHE A 26 5.32 9.13 -3.78
N SER A 27 5.55 8.72 -2.53
CA SER A 27 6.29 9.53 -1.56
C SER A 27 7.81 9.61 -1.83
N THR A 28 8.30 8.85 -2.82
CA THR A 28 9.67 8.88 -3.33
C THR A 28 9.68 9.43 -4.76
N GLY A 29 9.60 8.55 -5.77
CA GLY A 29 9.79 8.90 -7.18
C GLY A 29 8.88 10.02 -7.68
N SER A 30 7.60 10.04 -7.30
CA SER A 30 6.69 11.11 -7.71
C SER A 30 7.02 12.45 -7.05
N MET A 31 7.27 12.47 -5.74
CA MET A 31 7.69 13.68 -5.03
C MET A 31 9.05 14.20 -5.50
N ASP A 32 10.02 13.31 -5.75
CA ASP A 32 11.34 13.67 -6.25
C ASP A 32 11.27 14.25 -7.67
N ALA A 33 10.29 13.83 -8.46
CA ALA A 33 9.96 14.40 -9.76
C ALA A 33 9.19 15.73 -9.68
N GLY A 34 8.91 16.25 -8.48
CA GLY A 34 8.25 17.54 -8.26
C GLY A 34 6.72 17.47 -8.15
N ALA A 35 6.16 16.32 -7.74
CA ALA A 35 4.76 16.27 -7.32
C ALA A 35 4.50 17.27 -6.19
N SER A 36 3.33 17.90 -6.20
CA SER A 36 2.94 18.93 -5.24
C SER A 36 1.45 18.82 -4.91
N PRO A 37 0.98 19.47 -3.84
CA PRO A 37 -0.44 19.49 -3.49
C PRO A 37 -1.34 19.99 -4.63
N GLU A 38 -0.89 20.93 -5.46
CA GLU A 38 -1.66 21.45 -6.61
C GLU A 38 -1.84 20.38 -7.70
N HIS A 39 -0.80 19.57 -7.95
CA HIS A 39 -0.88 18.46 -8.89
C HIS A 39 -1.91 17.43 -8.44
N MET A 40 -1.93 17.12 -7.13
CA MET A 40 -2.88 16.18 -6.54
C MET A 40 -4.31 16.73 -6.54
N ALA A 41 -4.48 18.02 -6.23
CA ALA A 41 -5.76 18.71 -6.34
C ALA A 41 -6.35 18.61 -7.75
N ARG A 42 -5.50 18.86 -8.75
CA ARG A 42 -5.90 18.80 -10.16
C ARG A 42 -6.24 17.38 -10.59
N LEU A 43 -5.45 16.39 -10.15
CA LEU A 43 -5.73 14.98 -10.42
C LEU A 43 -7.10 14.58 -9.86
N GLN A 44 -7.41 14.94 -8.61
CA GLN A 44 -8.69 14.62 -7.99
C GLN A 44 -9.86 15.41 -8.58
N TYR A 45 -9.64 16.65 -9.03
CA TYR A 45 -10.63 17.39 -9.80
C TYR A 45 -11.01 16.67 -11.10
N ILE A 46 -10.02 16.20 -11.87
CA ILE A 46 -10.28 15.43 -13.09
C ILE A 46 -10.98 14.11 -12.77
N ASN A 47 -10.55 13.44 -11.69
CA ASN A 47 -11.11 12.17 -11.25
C ASN A 47 -12.60 12.26 -10.86
N THR A 48 -13.00 13.37 -10.24
CA THR A 48 -14.39 13.60 -9.80
C THR A 48 -15.29 14.15 -10.91
N THR A 49 -14.73 14.91 -11.87
CA THR A 49 -15.51 15.54 -12.96
C THR A 49 -15.63 14.70 -14.22
N THR A 50 -14.83 13.64 -14.34
CA THR A 50 -14.86 12.72 -15.47
C THR A 50 -15.34 11.36 -14.98
N TRP A 51 -16.22 10.67 -15.71
CA TRP A 51 -16.65 9.30 -15.38
C TRP A 51 -15.70 8.23 -15.98
N PRO A 52 -15.52 7.04 -15.37
CA PRO A 52 -15.93 6.64 -14.02
C PRO A 52 -15.01 7.20 -12.94
N HIS A 53 -15.53 7.49 -11.74
CA HIS A 53 -14.68 7.84 -10.61
C HIS A 53 -13.85 6.62 -10.20
N LEU A 54 -12.53 6.79 -10.04
CA LEU A 54 -11.63 5.73 -9.59
C LEU A 54 -10.96 6.16 -8.28
N PRO A 55 -11.15 5.44 -7.16
CA PRO A 55 -10.40 5.66 -5.94
C PRO A 55 -8.89 5.82 -6.21
N LEU A 56 -8.29 6.88 -5.66
CA LEU A 56 -6.86 7.16 -5.80
C LEU A 56 -6.08 6.46 -4.69
N TYR A 57 -5.14 5.61 -5.07
CA TYR A 57 -4.26 4.93 -4.14
C TYR A 57 -2.85 5.51 -4.22
N GLU A 58 -2.12 5.56 -3.11
CA GLU A 58 -0.74 6.08 -3.04
C GLU A 58 0.18 5.14 -2.27
N THR A 59 1.36 4.86 -2.80
CA THR A 59 2.42 4.17 -2.04
C THR A 59 3.19 5.16 -1.16
N ILE A 60 3.18 4.91 0.14
CA ILE A 60 3.82 5.77 1.14
C ILE A 60 4.94 4.99 1.82
N TYR A 61 6.17 5.27 1.39
CA TYR A 61 7.35 4.67 2.00
C TYR A 61 7.60 5.25 3.38
N SER A 62 7.86 4.34 4.29
CA SER A 62 8.04 4.62 5.70
C SER A 62 9.18 5.61 5.99
N MET A 63 10.26 5.56 5.20
CA MET A 63 11.41 6.48 5.30
C MET A 63 11.11 7.93 4.88
N THR A 64 9.92 8.20 4.34
CA THR A 64 9.53 9.51 3.78
C THR A 64 8.42 10.21 4.54
N LEU A 65 7.95 9.65 5.66
CA LEU A 65 6.79 10.18 6.41
C LEU A 65 6.97 11.61 6.92
N GLU A 66 8.21 12.05 7.14
CA GLU A 66 8.53 13.40 7.62
C GLU A 66 8.89 14.39 6.51
N ARG A 67 8.60 14.07 5.23
CA ARG A 67 8.83 15.00 4.13
C ARG A 67 7.83 16.16 4.16
N ASP A 68 8.36 17.38 3.99
CA ASP A 68 7.54 18.57 3.85
C ASP A 68 6.52 18.43 2.71
N GLY A 69 5.28 18.81 2.98
CA GLY A 69 4.18 18.78 2.02
C GLY A 69 3.57 17.39 1.75
N LEU A 70 4.13 16.30 2.30
CA LEU A 70 3.58 14.95 2.11
C LEU A 70 2.14 14.85 2.64
N ALA A 71 1.89 15.31 3.86
CA ALA A 71 0.55 15.27 4.47
C ALA A 71 -0.50 16.01 3.62
N ASP A 72 -0.14 17.16 3.06
CA ASP A 72 -1.02 17.95 2.18
C ASP A 72 -1.35 17.24 0.86
N MET A 73 -0.49 16.32 0.42
CA MET A 73 -0.74 15.48 -0.75
C MET A 73 -1.56 14.24 -0.40
N MET A 74 -1.23 13.53 0.68
CA MET A 74 -1.93 12.32 1.13
C MET A 74 -3.44 12.56 1.39
N ARG A 75 -3.83 13.81 1.66
CA ARG A 75 -5.25 14.18 1.80
C ARG A 75 -6.10 13.89 0.55
N TYR A 76 -5.50 13.69 -0.62
CA TYR A 76 -6.21 13.35 -1.86
C TYR A 76 -6.34 11.84 -2.13
N ALA A 77 -5.59 11.00 -1.41
CA ALA A 77 -5.71 9.54 -1.53
C ALA A 77 -7.00 9.02 -0.89
N ASP A 78 -7.61 8.00 -1.48
CA ASP A 78 -8.71 7.25 -0.87
C ASP A 78 -8.19 6.05 -0.05
N LEU A 79 -6.99 5.54 -0.38
CA LEU A 79 -6.33 4.42 0.29
C LEU A 79 -4.81 4.61 0.26
N LEU A 80 -4.12 4.30 1.35
CA LEU A 80 -2.66 4.28 1.37
C LEU A 80 -2.14 2.84 1.30
N LEU A 81 -1.12 2.62 0.50
CA LEU A 81 -0.32 1.40 0.48
C LEU A 81 0.98 1.68 1.23
N VAL A 82 1.22 0.96 2.33
CA VAL A 82 2.38 1.18 3.21
C VAL A 82 3.35 0.00 3.08
N PRO A 83 4.33 0.06 2.16
CA PRO A 83 5.26 -1.04 1.92
C PRO A 83 6.34 -1.19 3.00
N LEU A 84 6.62 -2.44 3.35
CA LEU A 84 7.80 -2.85 4.11
C LEU A 84 8.95 -3.19 3.14
N TRP A 85 9.74 -2.19 2.76
CA TRP A 85 10.83 -2.38 1.79
C TRP A 85 12.07 -3.09 2.35
N HIS A 86 12.36 -2.87 3.64
CA HIS A 86 13.48 -3.46 4.37
C HIS A 86 12.94 -4.32 5.51
N PHE A 87 13.17 -5.64 5.46
CA PHE A 87 12.71 -6.53 6.53
C PHE A 87 13.25 -6.17 7.94
N PRO A 88 14.52 -5.74 8.12
CA PRO A 88 15.02 -5.33 9.43
C PRO A 88 14.21 -4.20 10.12
N GLU A 89 13.34 -3.50 9.38
CA GLU A 89 12.47 -2.46 9.91
C GLU A 89 11.06 -2.98 10.26
N CYS A 90 10.77 -4.27 10.14
CA CYS A 90 9.42 -4.82 10.32
C CYS A 90 8.79 -4.41 11.66
N ASP A 91 9.56 -4.44 12.75
CA ASP A 91 9.09 -4.06 14.10
C ASP A 91 8.66 -2.60 14.22
N THR A 92 9.08 -1.74 13.27
CA THR A 92 8.68 -0.32 13.23
C THR A 92 7.32 -0.10 12.54
N MET A 93 6.76 -1.13 11.89
CA MET A 93 5.51 -1.03 11.12
C MET A 93 4.34 -0.45 11.94
N PRO A 94 4.07 -0.89 13.20
CA PRO A 94 2.95 -0.34 13.97
C PRO A 94 3.05 1.17 14.19
N ALA A 95 4.24 1.68 14.49
CA ALA A 95 4.48 3.11 14.69
C ALA A 95 4.34 3.90 13.39
N ARG A 96 4.75 3.31 12.25
CA ARG A 96 4.60 3.93 10.92
C ARG A 96 3.13 4.01 10.50
N ILE A 97 2.34 2.98 10.78
CA ILE A 97 0.89 3.00 10.56
C ILE A 97 0.20 4.06 11.41
N GLU A 98 0.58 4.17 12.69
CA GLU A 98 0.08 5.23 13.57
C GLU A 98 0.42 6.62 13.01
N ARG A 99 1.66 6.82 12.56
CA ARG A 99 2.08 8.07 11.94
C ARG A 99 1.29 8.39 10.67
N CYS A 100 1.06 7.43 9.79
CA CYS A 100 0.19 7.60 8.62
C CYS A 100 -1.25 8.00 9.02
N ALA A 101 -1.78 7.38 10.08
CA ALA A 101 -3.11 7.67 10.59
C ALA A 101 -3.21 9.11 11.11
N GLU A 102 -2.21 9.58 11.86
CA GLU A 102 -2.12 10.97 12.33
C GLU A 102 -2.09 11.97 11.17
N LEU A 103 -1.28 11.70 10.14
CA LEU A 103 -1.09 12.59 8.99
C LEU A 103 -2.33 12.69 8.11
N THR A 104 -3.16 11.65 8.08
CA THR A 104 -4.29 11.54 7.14
C THR A 104 -5.67 11.60 7.78
N GLY A 105 -5.75 11.55 9.10
CA GLY A 105 -7.02 11.45 9.81
C GLY A 105 -7.65 10.06 9.70
N ASN A 106 -6.83 9.02 9.88
CA ASN A 106 -7.25 7.60 9.83
C ASN A 106 -7.83 7.17 8.48
N LYS A 107 -7.18 7.56 7.37
CA LYS A 107 -7.57 7.01 6.06
C LYS A 107 -7.37 5.50 6.03
N PRO A 108 -8.15 4.78 5.19
CA PRO A 108 -7.90 3.37 4.91
C PRO A 108 -6.45 3.12 4.51
N MET A 109 -5.89 2.00 4.98
CA MET A 109 -4.49 1.62 4.74
C MET A 109 -4.39 0.13 4.46
N LEU A 110 -3.54 -0.26 3.51
CA LEU A 110 -3.08 -1.64 3.33
C LEU A 110 -1.59 -1.72 3.67
N VAL A 111 -1.23 -2.63 4.57
CA VAL A 111 0.18 -2.97 4.77
C VAL A 111 0.66 -3.79 3.59
N CYS A 112 1.71 -3.35 2.91
CA CYS A 112 2.25 -4.08 1.77
C CYS A 112 3.47 -4.91 2.20
N LEU A 113 3.34 -6.22 2.13
CA LEU A 113 4.38 -7.19 2.49
C LEU A 113 4.99 -7.80 1.23
N TYR A 114 6.18 -8.40 1.36
CA TYR A 114 6.94 -9.00 0.26
C TYR A 114 7.53 -10.33 0.71
N PHE A 115 7.69 -11.28 -0.22
CA PHE A 115 8.46 -12.52 0.03
C PHE A 115 9.98 -12.32 -0.08
N TYR A 116 10.40 -11.13 -0.50
CA TYR A 116 11.77 -10.77 -0.78
C TYR A 116 12.08 -9.44 -0.11
N ASP A 117 13.19 -9.40 0.64
CA ASP A 117 13.73 -8.18 1.21
C ASP A 117 14.44 -7.40 0.11
N PHE A 118 13.67 -6.57 -0.61
CA PHE A 118 14.18 -5.82 -1.76
C PHE A 118 15.31 -4.87 -1.38
N GLY A 119 15.24 -4.29 -0.18
CA GLY A 119 16.26 -3.39 0.32
C GLY A 119 17.60 -4.06 0.64
N ASN A 120 17.61 -5.35 1.00
CA ASN A 120 18.83 -6.13 1.26
C ASN A 120 19.13 -7.19 0.17
N HIS A 121 18.35 -7.22 -0.89
CA HIS A 121 18.51 -8.13 -2.03
C HIS A 121 18.56 -9.61 -1.65
N ARG A 122 17.67 -10.06 -0.79
CA ARG A 122 17.60 -11.48 -0.37
C ARG A 122 16.18 -11.98 -0.21
N MET A 123 16.04 -13.30 -0.34
CA MET A 123 14.80 -14.00 -0.01
C MET A 123 14.56 -13.94 1.49
N LEU A 124 13.29 -13.93 1.87
CA LEU A 124 12.90 -14.08 3.27
C LEU A 124 12.82 -15.54 3.67
N GLU A 125 13.30 -15.82 4.87
CA GLU A 125 13.11 -17.10 5.53
C GLU A 125 11.70 -17.24 6.08
N ARG A 126 11.30 -18.48 6.38
CA ARG A 126 9.99 -18.78 6.98
C ARG A 126 9.71 -17.98 8.25
N ASN A 127 10.67 -17.91 9.16
CA ASN A 127 10.51 -17.21 10.44
C ASN A 127 10.36 -15.69 10.25
N GLU A 128 10.98 -15.12 9.21
CA GLU A 128 10.88 -13.71 8.90
C GLU A 128 9.51 -13.35 8.32
N MET A 129 8.95 -14.25 7.49
CA MET A 129 7.56 -14.11 7.06
C MET A 129 6.60 -14.24 8.25
N GLN A 130 6.82 -15.21 9.13
CA GLN A 130 6.00 -15.36 10.34
C GLN A 130 6.04 -14.08 11.18
N GLN A 131 7.22 -13.47 11.37
CA GLN A 131 7.36 -12.20 12.09
C GLN A 131 6.55 -11.07 11.44
N GLN A 132 6.59 -10.93 10.11
CA GLN A 132 5.75 -9.93 9.43
C GLN A 132 4.26 -10.15 9.68
N LEU A 133 3.82 -11.41 9.64
CA LEU A 133 2.41 -11.77 9.85
C LEU A 133 1.98 -11.58 11.30
N ASP A 134 2.84 -11.90 12.28
CA ASP A 134 2.59 -11.70 13.70
C ASP A 134 2.44 -10.20 14.04
N ILE A 135 3.13 -9.32 13.30
CA ILE A 135 3.00 -7.86 13.43
C ILE A 135 1.73 -7.34 12.77
N VAL A 136 1.37 -7.85 11.59
CA VAL A 136 0.25 -7.32 10.79
C VAL A 136 -1.11 -7.85 11.25
N GLU A 137 -1.20 -9.10 11.72
CA GLU A 137 -2.46 -9.70 12.15
C GLU A 137 -3.17 -8.87 13.25
N PRO A 138 -2.50 -8.41 14.33
CA PRO A 138 -3.12 -7.51 15.30
C PRO A 138 -3.60 -6.20 14.69
N LEU A 139 -2.83 -5.60 13.77
CA LEU A 139 -3.22 -4.34 13.12
C LEU A 139 -4.51 -4.49 12.31
N ILE A 140 -4.71 -5.64 11.65
CA ILE A 140 -5.95 -5.95 10.93
C ILE A 140 -7.09 -6.23 11.90
N ARG A 141 -6.86 -7.06 12.94
CA ARG A 141 -7.89 -7.42 13.93
C ARG A 141 -8.39 -6.22 14.73
N GLU A 142 -7.50 -5.28 15.05
CA GLU A 142 -7.81 -4.02 15.71
C GLU A 142 -8.36 -2.96 14.75
N GLN A 143 -8.52 -3.29 13.46
CA GLN A 143 -8.99 -2.38 12.41
C GLN A 143 -8.14 -1.10 12.28
N ARG A 144 -6.87 -1.15 12.69
CA ARG A 144 -5.88 -0.06 12.51
C ARG A 144 -5.43 0.05 11.07
N VAL A 145 -5.56 -1.04 10.31
CA VAL A 145 -5.41 -1.08 8.85
C VAL A 145 -6.60 -1.83 8.26
N THR A 146 -6.93 -1.54 7.01
CA THR A 146 -8.02 -2.20 6.27
C THR A 146 -7.66 -3.65 5.92
N GLY A 147 -6.37 -3.95 5.81
CA GLY A 147 -5.90 -5.28 5.45
C GLY A 147 -4.41 -5.26 5.08
N LEU A 148 -4.01 -6.31 4.36
CA LEU A 148 -2.68 -6.43 3.79
C LEU A 148 -2.74 -6.67 2.28
N MET A 149 -1.67 -6.30 1.59
CA MET A 149 -1.43 -6.61 0.19
C MET A 149 -0.09 -7.34 0.07
N MET A 150 -0.09 -8.52 -0.54
CA MET A 150 1.17 -9.17 -0.93
C MET A 150 1.67 -8.61 -2.26
N CYS A 151 2.84 -7.99 -2.22
CA CYS A 151 3.54 -7.50 -3.39
C CYS A 151 4.58 -8.52 -3.88
N GLY A 152 4.90 -8.47 -5.18
CA GLY A 152 5.86 -9.42 -5.79
C GLY A 152 5.28 -10.81 -6.00
N THR A 153 4.01 -10.91 -6.41
CA THR A 153 3.30 -12.19 -6.61
C THR A 153 3.97 -13.12 -7.63
N CYS A 154 4.83 -12.60 -8.52
CA CYS A 154 5.66 -13.41 -9.42
C CYS A 154 6.63 -14.37 -8.69
N MET A 155 6.82 -14.19 -7.38
CA MET A 155 7.67 -15.05 -6.54
C MET A 155 6.89 -16.19 -5.86
N MET A 156 5.55 -16.20 -5.91
CA MET A 156 4.73 -17.17 -5.19
C MET A 156 4.96 -18.62 -5.66
N ASP A 157 5.41 -18.80 -6.91
CA ASP A 157 5.51 -20.10 -7.56
C ASP A 157 6.92 -20.72 -7.43
N LEU A 158 7.83 -20.04 -6.72
CA LEU A 158 9.25 -20.39 -6.65
C LEU A 158 9.60 -21.42 -5.56
N GLY A 159 8.61 -21.92 -4.81
CA GLY A 159 8.80 -22.94 -3.78
C GLY A 159 9.54 -22.42 -2.53
N TRP A 160 9.35 -21.15 -2.16
CA TRP A 160 9.98 -20.57 -0.98
C TRP A 160 9.15 -20.84 0.27
N GLU A 161 9.81 -21.20 1.38
CA GLU A 161 9.13 -21.50 2.65
C GLU A 161 8.37 -20.29 3.24
N SER A 162 8.78 -19.07 2.89
CA SER A 162 8.04 -17.85 3.23
C SER A 162 6.67 -17.79 2.53
N VAL A 163 6.56 -18.32 1.30
CA VAL A 163 5.25 -18.42 0.62
C VAL A 163 4.38 -19.46 1.30
N ASP A 164 4.93 -20.62 1.66
CA ASP A 164 4.19 -21.66 2.38
C ASP A 164 3.65 -21.14 3.72
N CYS A 165 4.48 -20.40 4.47
CA CYS A 165 4.09 -19.73 5.70
C CYS A 165 2.91 -18.76 5.51
N TYR A 166 2.99 -17.89 4.49
CA TYR A 166 1.91 -16.97 4.17
C TYR A 166 0.61 -17.71 3.81
N GLN A 167 0.68 -18.75 2.97
CA GLN A 167 -0.50 -19.50 2.58
C GLN A 167 -1.12 -20.27 3.76
N GLU A 168 -0.30 -20.81 4.66
CA GLU A 168 -0.77 -21.42 5.91
C GLU A 168 -1.46 -20.39 6.81
N TRP A 169 -0.91 -19.19 6.92
CA TRP A 169 -1.54 -18.09 7.65
C TRP A 169 -2.89 -17.70 7.05
N VAL A 170 -2.98 -17.51 5.72
CA VAL A 170 -4.25 -17.21 5.03
C VAL A 170 -5.26 -18.32 5.26
N ARG A 171 -4.87 -19.60 5.19
CA ARG A 171 -5.77 -20.73 5.48
C ARG A 171 -6.26 -20.76 6.93
N ARG A 172 -5.47 -20.23 7.87
CA ARG A 172 -5.82 -20.19 9.30
C ARG A 172 -6.80 -19.08 9.63
N VAL A 173 -6.63 -17.88 9.05
CA VAL A 173 -7.38 -16.68 9.47
C VAL A 173 -8.23 -16.03 8.37
N GLY A 174 -8.13 -16.51 7.13
CA GLY A 174 -8.72 -15.84 5.96
C GLY A 174 -10.25 -15.82 5.95
N ASP A 175 -10.88 -16.74 6.67
CA ASP A 175 -12.34 -16.82 6.84
C ASP A 175 -12.81 -16.28 8.22
N ASP A 176 -11.89 -15.76 9.05
CA ASP A 176 -12.26 -15.16 10.34
C ASP A 176 -13.00 -13.84 10.11
N GLU A 177 -14.16 -13.66 10.74
CA GLU A 177 -14.83 -12.36 10.77
C GLU A 177 -14.08 -11.39 11.68
N LEU A 178 -13.88 -10.16 11.20
CA LEU A 178 -13.37 -9.06 12.03
C LEU A 178 -14.50 -8.55 12.91
N SER A 179 -14.33 -8.65 14.23
CA SER A 179 -15.31 -8.21 15.24
C SER A 179 -15.33 -6.69 15.43
#